data_AF-A0A3C0X363-F1
#
_entry.id   AF-A0A3C0X363-F1
#
_cell.length_a   1.000
_cell.length_b   1.000
_cell.length_c   1.000
_cell.angle_alpha   90.00
_cell.angle_beta   90.00
_cell.angle_gamma   90.00
#
_symmetry.space_group_name_H-M   'P 1'
#
loop_
_entity.id
_entity.type
_entity.pdbx_description
1 polymer ?
#
loop_
_entity_poly.entity_id
_entity_poly.type
_entity_poly.pdbx_seq_one_letter_code
_entity_poly.pdbx_strand_id
1 'polypeptide(L)'
;IELAYATTVHKAMGSEYDIVIIPIIKSHYNMLTRNLVYTGITRAKHRVILVGQPGMLCMAIHRNETGNRNTALAERIGNYKKVYDIKMKKAG
;
A
#
# COMPACT_ATOMS: atom_id res chain seq x y z
N ILE A 1 27.32 -0.88 -10.59
CA ILE A 1 26.32 -0.09 -11.33
C ILE A 1 25.37 -1.09 -11.98
N GLU A 2 24.07 -1.00 -11.68
CA GLU A 2 23.03 -1.86 -12.26
C GLU A 2 22.10 -0.98 -13.10
N LEU A 3 21.58 -1.50 -14.22
CA LEU A 3 20.76 -0.74 -15.16
C LEU A 3 19.35 -0.56 -14.61
N ALA A 4 18.86 0.69 -14.54
CA ALA A 4 17.58 1.06 -13.94
C ALA A 4 16.45 1.24 -14.97
N TYR A 5 16.40 0.40 -16.01
CA TYR A 5 15.33 0.47 -17.03
C TYR A 5 13.94 0.16 -16.47
N ALA A 6 13.88 -0.67 -15.43
CA ALA A 6 12.68 -0.97 -14.67
C ALA A 6 13.03 -1.00 -13.19
N THR A 7 12.06 -0.59 -12.36
CA THR A 7 12.19 -0.67 -10.90
C THR A 7 10.92 -1.27 -10.30
N THR A 8 11.04 -1.74 -9.06
CA THR A 8 9.87 -2.25 -8.33
C THR A 8 9.13 -1.09 -7.65
N VAL A 9 7.82 -1.23 -7.47
CA VAL A 9 7.00 -0.25 -6.75
C VAL A 9 7.56 0.03 -5.35
N HIS A 10 8.10 -0.99 -4.69
CA HIS A 10 8.72 -0.84 -3.37
C HIS A 10 10.00 0.00 -3.39
N LYS A 11 10.86 -0.18 -4.40
CA LYS A 11 12.07 0.64 -4.57
C LYS A 11 11.74 2.08 -4.99
N ALA A 12 10.60 2.31 -5.62
CA ALA A 12 10.11 3.64 -6.00
C ALA A 12 9.33 4.36 -4.88
N MET A 13 9.33 3.85 -3.64
CA MET A 13 8.64 4.51 -2.53
C MET A 13 9.27 5.87 -2.22
N GLY A 14 8.46 6.94 -2.26
CA GLY A 14 8.91 8.32 -2.04
C GLY A 14 9.43 9.03 -3.30
N SER A 15 9.46 8.36 -4.44
CA SER A 15 9.79 8.95 -5.74
C SER A 15 8.54 9.20 -6.58
N GLU A 16 8.64 10.12 -7.53
CA GLU A 16 7.60 10.42 -8.51
C GLU A 16 8.20 10.58 -9.91
N TYR A 17 7.44 10.22 -10.93
CA TYR A 17 7.84 10.25 -12.34
C TYR A 17 6.72 10.85 -13.18
N ASP A 18 7.06 11.53 -14.29
CA ASP A 18 6.06 12.18 -15.15
C ASP A 18 5.08 11.16 -15.74
N ILE A 19 5.60 10.02 -16.18
CA ILE A 19 4.84 8.90 -16.76
C ILE A 19 5.30 7.60 -16.10
N VAL A 20 4.35 6.76 -15.69
CA VAL A 20 4.62 5.43 -15.13
C VAL A 20 3.91 4.35 -15.94
N ILE A 21 4.65 3.32 -16.35
CA ILE A 21 4.13 2.13 -17.02
C ILE A 21 4.12 0.98 -16.02
N ILE A 22 2.96 0.36 -15.79
CA ILE A 22 2.79 -0.70 -14.80
C ILE A 22 2.31 -1.98 -15.50
N PRO A 23 3.10 -3.08 -15.47
CA PRO A 23 2.63 -4.37 -15.95
C PRO A 23 1.64 -5.00 -14.97
N ILE A 24 0.43 -5.31 -15.44
CA ILE A 24 -0.64 -5.99 -14.70
C ILE A 24 -0.84 -7.38 -15.31
N ILE A 25 0.03 -8.32 -14.92
CA ILE A 25 0.13 -9.66 -15.51
C ILE A 25 0.03 -10.77 -14.46
N LYS A 26 -0.47 -11.93 -14.89
CA LYS A 26 -0.73 -13.09 -14.01
C LYS A 26 0.52 -13.62 -13.29
N SER A 27 1.73 -13.46 -13.86
CA SER A 27 2.98 -13.87 -13.21
C SER A 27 3.25 -13.17 -11.87
N HIS A 28 2.63 -12.00 -11.64
CA HIS A 28 2.75 -11.24 -10.39
C HIS A 28 1.52 -11.37 -9.47
N TYR A 29 0.66 -12.37 -9.72
CA TYR A 29 -0.61 -12.57 -8.99
C TYR A 29 -0.49 -12.40 -7.47
N ASN A 30 0.51 -13.03 -6.85
CA ASN A 30 0.70 -12.99 -5.40
C ASN A 30 0.89 -11.56 -4.85
N MET A 31 1.56 -10.70 -5.61
CA MET A 31 1.85 -9.32 -5.22
C MET A 31 0.78 -8.32 -5.69
N LEU A 32 -0.05 -8.70 -6.66
CA LEU A 32 -1.15 -7.88 -7.16
C LEU A 32 -2.23 -7.71 -6.09
N THR A 33 -2.08 -6.65 -5.30
CA THR A 33 -2.98 -6.23 -4.23
C THR A 33 -3.41 -4.79 -4.48
N ARG A 34 -4.56 -4.39 -3.90
CA ARG A 34 -5.06 -3.02 -4.04
C ARG A 34 -4.01 -1.98 -3.64
N ASN A 35 -3.34 -2.20 -2.51
CA ASN A 35 -2.36 -1.25 -1.99
C ASN A 35 -1.13 -1.13 -2.90
N LEU A 36 -0.66 -2.23 -3.49
CA LEU A 36 0.48 -2.18 -4.41
C LEU A 36 0.12 -1.45 -5.70
N VAL A 37 -1.06 -1.73 -6.27
CA VAL A 37 -1.55 -1.06 -7.48
C VAL A 37 -1.74 0.44 -7.22
N TYR A 38 -2.39 0.80 -6.10
CA TYR A 38 -2.56 2.19 -5.68
C TYR A 38 -1.22 2.91 -5.48
N THR A 39 -0.26 2.27 -4.83
CA THR A 39 1.08 2.84 -4.63
C THR A 39 1.78 3.06 -5.97
N GLY A 40 1.69 2.12 -6.91
CA GLY A 40 2.25 2.27 -8.25
C GLY A 40 1.62 3.42 -9.03
N ILE A 41 0.29 3.56 -8.97
CA ILE A 41 -0.46 4.65 -9.63
C ILE A 41 -0.02 6.02 -9.09
N THR A 42 0.13 6.15 -7.77
CA THR A 42 0.55 7.39 -7.11
C THR A 42 2.05 7.71 -7.27
N ARG A 43 2.80 6.95 -8.09
CA ARG A 43 4.13 7.35 -8.55
C ARG A 43 4.09 8.22 -9.80
N ALA A 44 2.98 8.29 -10.51
CA ALA A 44 2.86 9.11 -11.71
C ALA A 44 2.38 10.52 -11.39
N LYS A 45 3.05 11.55 -11.93
CA LYS A 45 2.62 12.95 -11.85
C LYS A 45 1.57 13.30 -12.89
N HIS A 46 1.70 12.77 -14.11
CA HIS A 46 0.86 13.17 -15.24
C HIS A 46 0.12 12.01 -15.90
N ARG A 47 0.75 10.84 -16.03
CA ARG A 47 0.12 9.71 -16.74
C ARG A 47 0.52 8.35 -16.19
N VAL A 48 -0.47 7.47 -16.08
CA VAL A 48 -0.26 6.04 -15.83
C VAL A 48 -0.68 5.24 -17.07
N ILE A 49 0.15 4.27 -17.45
CA ILE A 49 -0.15 3.31 -18.52
C ILE A 49 -0.14 1.92 -17.89
N LEU A 50 -1.30 1.29 -17.82
CA LEU A 50 -1.43 -0.09 -17.34
C LEU A 50 -1.32 -1.04 -18.54
N VAL A 51 -0.42 -2.00 -18.47
CA VAL A 51 -0.18 -2.96 -19.57
C VAL A 51 -0.46 -4.37 -19.07
N GLY A 52 -1.47 -5.04 -19.61
CA GLY A 52 -1.77 -6.42 -19.27
C GLY A 52 -3.26 -6.76 -19.30
N GLN A 53 -3.69 -7.63 -18.39
CA GLN A 53 -5.02 -8.22 -18.41
C GLN A 53 -6.01 -7.43 -17.54
N PRO A 54 -7.12 -6.90 -18.09
CA PRO A 54 -8.11 -6.17 -17.30
C PRO A 54 -8.66 -6.98 -16.13
N GLY A 55 -8.85 -8.30 -16.30
CA GLY A 55 -9.30 -9.19 -15.22
C GLY A 55 -8.32 -9.25 -14.03
N MET A 56 -7.02 -9.12 -14.27
CA MET A 56 -6.01 -9.08 -13.20
C MET A 56 -6.06 -7.75 -12.45
N LEU A 57 -6.34 -6.65 -13.14
CA LEU A 57 -6.58 -5.36 -12.49
C LEU A 57 -7.84 -5.44 -11.61
N CYS A 58 -8.95 -5.95 -12.15
CA CYS A 58 -10.19 -6.15 -11.40
C CYS A 58 -9.96 -7.01 -10.15
N MET A 59 -9.24 -8.13 -10.27
CA MET A 59 -8.88 -8.95 -9.12
C MET A 59 -8.06 -8.17 -8.08
N ALA A 60 -7.02 -7.46 -8.53
CA ALA A 60 -6.13 -6.72 -7.65
C ALA A 60 -6.86 -5.63 -6.85
N ILE A 61 -7.77 -4.88 -7.49
CA ILE A 61 -8.53 -3.83 -6.81
C ILE A 61 -9.55 -4.36 -5.81
N HIS A 62 -10.03 -5.61 -5.95
CA HIS A 62 -10.93 -6.25 -4.98
C HIS A 62 -10.18 -6.95 -3.84
N ARG A 63 -8.87 -7.16 -4.01
CA ARG A 63 -8.02 -7.82 -3.02
C ARG A 63 -7.61 -6.86 -1.90
N ASN A 64 -8.41 -6.88 -0.82
CA ASN A 64 -8.24 -6.03 0.37
C ASN A 64 -7.38 -6.68 1.46
N GLU A 65 -6.77 -7.81 1.13
CA GLU A 65 -5.90 -8.55 2.01
C GLU A 65 -4.56 -7.84 2.16
N THR A 66 -4.54 -6.67 2.79
CA THR A 66 -3.49 -6.44 3.78
C THR A 66 -3.74 -7.47 4.86
N GLY A 67 -3.14 -8.65 4.72
CA GLY A 67 -3.28 -9.74 5.68
C GLY A 67 -3.19 -9.19 7.10
N ASN A 68 -4.02 -9.72 8.01
CA ASN A 68 -4.09 -9.26 9.40
C ASN A 68 -2.69 -8.98 9.92
N ARG A 69 -2.36 -7.70 10.07
CA ARG A 69 -1.05 -7.31 10.56
C ARG A 69 -1.06 -7.62 12.04
N ASN A 70 -0.33 -8.66 12.43
CA ASN A 70 -0.19 -9.03 13.83
C ASN A 70 0.59 -7.93 14.56
N THR A 71 -0.13 -6.95 15.11
CA THR A 71 0.41 -5.82 15.87
C THR A 71 -0.45 -5.53 17.09
N ALA A 72 0.20 -5.36 18.24
CA ALA A 72 -0.45 -4.99 19.50
C ALA A 72 -0.53 -3.47 19.70
N LEU A 73 -0.10 -2.66 18.73
CA LEU A 73 0.00 -1.20 18.91
C LEU A 73 -1.36 -0.57 19.19
N ALA A 74 -2.38 -0.92 18.40
CA ALA A 74 -3.73 -0.38 18.57
C ALA A 74 -4.32 -0.73 19.94
N GLU A 75 -4.14 -1.98 20.37
CA GLU A 75 -4.56 -2.47 21.68
C GLU A 75 -3.85 -1.68 22.80
N ARG A 76 -2.53 -1.53 22.72
CA ARG A 76 -1.74 -0.79 23.71
C ARG A 76 -2.20 0.66 23.82
N ILE A 77 -2.39 1.37 22.71
CA ILE A 77 -2.90 2.75 22.70
C ILE A 77 -4.28 2.83 23.36
N GLY A 78 -5.17 1.88 23.06
CA GLY A 78 -6.50 1.81 23.68
C GLY A 78 -6.43 1.62 25.20
N ASN A 79 -5.52 0.77 25.68
CA ASN A 79 -5.29 0.55 27.11
C ASN A 79 -4.73 1.81 27.80
N TYR A 80 -3.77 2.50 27.18
CA TYR A 80 -3.24 3.77 27.70
C TYR A 80 -4.33 4.84 27.82
N LYS A 81 -5.20 4.99 26.82
CA LYS A 81 -6.30 5.96 26.84
C LYS A 81 -7.27 5.69 28.00
N LYS A 82 -7.65 4.42 28.23
CA LYS A 82 -8.52 4.04 29.36
C LYS A 82 -7.93 4.44 30.70
N VAL A 83 -6.63 4.17 30.92
CA VAL A 83 -5.94 4.54 32.17
C VAL A 83 -5.87 6.05 32.34
N TYR A 84 -5.61 6.80 31.26
CA TYR A 84 -5.58 8.25 31.28
C TYR A 84 -6.94 8.87 31.63
N ASP A 85 -8.02 8.41 30.99
CA ASP A 85 -9.38 8.91 31.24
C ASP A 85 -9.83 8.65 32.69
N ILE A 86 -9.42 7.52 33.29
CA ILE A 86 -9.68 7.20 34.70
C ILE A 86 -8.93 8.16 35.63
N LYS A 87 -7.66 8.49 35.33
CA LYS A 87 -6.87 9.43 36.14
C LYS A 87 -7.44 10.84 36.09
N MET A 88 -7.89 11.30 34.91
CA MET A 88 -8.49 12.64 34.76
C MET A 88 -9.81 12.77 35.51
N LYS A 89 -10.67 11.75 35.49
CA LYS A 89 -11.94 11.75 36.25
C LYS A 89 -11.77 11.69 37.77
N LYS A 90 -10.60 11.29 38.27
CA LYS A 90 -10.29 11.28 39.72
C LYS A 90 -9.61 12.57 40.21
N ALA A 91 -9.20 13.44 39.28
CA ALA A 91 -8.45 14.66 39.58
C ALA A 91 -9.30 15.93 39.58
N GLY A 92 -10.60 15.83 39.25
CA GLY A 92 -11.62 16.86 39.44
C GLY A 92 -12.70 16.35 40.37
#